data_AF-A0A5N5THA0-F1
#
_entry.id   AF-A0A5N5THA0-F1
#
_cell.length_a   1.000
_cell.length_b   1.000
_cell.length_c   1.000
_cell.angle_alpha   90.00
_cell.angle_beta   90.00
_cell.angle_gamma   90.00
#
_symmetry.space_group_name_H-M   'P 1'
#
loop_
_entity.id
_entity.type
_entity.pdbx_description
1 polymer ?
#
loop_
_entity_poly.entity_id
_entity_poly.type
_entity_poly.pdbx_seq_one_letter_code
_entity_poly.pdbx_strand_id
1 'polypeptide(L)' 'MAVEATKQKITVTAEIPLSKKYLKYLTKKYLKRNSLRDWLRVVALSNDKTTYELRYFQINNDDDDDENED' A
#
# COMPACT_ATOMS: atom_id res chain seq x y z
N MET A 1 16.61 15.15 -4.35
CA MET A 1 15.60 14.08 -4.06
C MET A 1 15.97 12.83 -4.83
N ALA A 2 16.10 11.69 -4.14
CA ALA A 2 16.49 10.41 -4.70
C ALA A 2 15.47 9.31 -4.34
N VAL A 3 15.25 8.37 -5.25
CA VAL A 3 14.40 7.20 -5.04
C VAL A 3 15.21 5.96 -5.38
N GLU A 4 15.37 5.07 -4.40
CA GLU A 4 16.08 3.82 -4.53
C GLU A 4 15.09 2.67 -4.35
N ALA A 5 15.05 1.75 -5.31
CA ALA A 5 14.16 0.60 -5.28
C ALA A 5 14.98 -0.70 -5.20
N THR A 6 14.72 -1.46 -4.15
CA THR A 6 15.10 -2.89 -4.06
C THR A 6 13.88 -3.75 -4.36
N LYS A 7 14.06 -5.07 -4.48
CA LYS A 7 12.93 -6.00 -4.75
C LYS A 7 11.79 -5.91 -3.72
N GLN A 8 12.09 -5.57 -2.47
CA GLN A 8 11.13 -5.63 -1.36
C GLN A 8 10.88 -4.26 -0.70
N LYS A 9 11.75 -3.27 -0.93
CA LYS A 9 11.70 -1.97 -0.26
C LYS A 9 12.01 -0.84 -1.22
N ILE A 10 11.25 0.25 -1.09
CA ILE A 10 11.51 1.51 -1.78
C ILE A 10 11.91 2.54 -0.72
N THR A 11 13.04 3.21 -0.93
CA THR A 11 13.56 4.26 -0.06
C THR A 11 13.48 5.60 -0.80
N VAL A 12 12.93 6.61 -0.13
CA VAL A 12 12.80 7.96 -0.69
C VAL A 12 13.58 8.93 0.19
N THR A 13 14.57 9.58 -0.40
CA THR A 13 15.42 10.57 0.27
C THR A 13 15.12 11.95 -0.31
N ALA A 14 14.70 12.89 0.53
CA ALA A 14 14.38 14.26 0.13
C ALA A 14 15.25 15.26 0.92
N GLU A 15 15.89 16.19 0.21
CA GLU A 15 16.64 17.30 0.82
C GLU A 15 15.72 18.43 1.30
N ILE A 16 14.52 18.52 0.71
CA ILE A 16 13.48 19.50 1.06
C ILE A 16 12.45 18.81 1.96
N PRO A 17 11.81 19.53 2.91
CA PRO A 17 10.78 18.95 3.76
C PRO A 17 9.66 18.25 2.98
N LEU A 18 9.60 16.92 3.12
CA LEU A 18 8.58 16.06 2.54
C LEU A 18 7.75 15.45 3.66
N SER A 19 6.44 15.74 3.67
CA SER A 19 5.58 15.16 4.70
C SER A 19 5.30 13.68 4.41
N LYS A 20 5.34 12.86 5.46
CA LYS A 20 4.93 11.46 5.39
C LYS A 20 3.52 11.31 4.81
N LYS A 21 2.58 12.18 5.21
CA LYS A 21 1.19 12.18 4.70
C LYS A 21 1.13 12.38 3.19
N TYR A 22 2.03 13.18 2.61
CA TYR A 22 2.08 13.39 1.16
C TYR A 22 2.54 12.14 0.41
N LEU A 23 3.50 11.40 0.94
CA LEU A 23 3.89 10.10 0.37
C LEU A 23 2.69 9.13 0.33
N LYS A 24 1.91 9.04 1.41
CA LYS A 24 0.67 8.24 1.44
C LYS A 24 -0.33 8.65 0.37
N TYR A 25 -0.49 9.95 0.15
CA TYR A 25 -1.38 10.46 -0.90
C TYR A 25 -0.92 10.02 -2.29
N LEU A 26 0.38 10.18 -2.60
CA LEU A 26 0.95 9.79 -3.89
C LEU A 26 0.81 8.28 -4.13
N THR A 27 1.11 7.45 -3.13
CA THR A 27 0.94 6.00 -3.22
C THR A 27 -0.52 5.63 -3.47
N LYS A 28 -1.48 6.24 -2.74
CA LYS A 28 -2.91 6.01 -2.98
C LYS A 28 -3.36 6.46 -4.37
N LYS A 29 -2.83 7.57 -4.88
CA LYS A 29 -3.11 8.07 -6.23
C LYS A 29 -2.65 7.06 -7.29
N TYR A 30 -1.47 6.47 -7.10
CA TYR A 30 -0.97 5.39 -7.96
C TYR A 30 -1.85 4.14 -7.88
N LEU A 31 -2.24 3.69 -6.69
CA LEU A 31 -3.13 2.51 -6.54
C LEU A 31 -4.49 2.74 -7.22
N LYS A 32 -5.05 3.96 -7.18
CA LYS A 32 -6.28 4.25 -7.93
C LYS A 32 -6.05 4.22 -9.44
N ARG A 33 -4.96 4.80 -9.93
CA ARG A 33 -4.68 4.83 -11.38
C ARG A 33 -4.51 3.44 -11.98
N ASN A 34 -3.96 2.50 -11.22
CA ASN A 34 -3.71 1.13 -11.68
C ASN A 34 -4.81 0.14 -11.25
N SER A 35 -5.94 0.62 -10.73
CA SER A 35 -7.00 -0.22 -10.18
C SER A 35 -6.46 -1.28 -9.22
N LEU A 36 -5.78 -0.88 -8.16
CA LEU A 36 -5.21 -1.78 -7.13
C LEU A 36 -5.84 -1.57 -5.74
N ARG A 37 -6.84 -0.69 -5.63
CA ARG A 37 -7.40 -0.30 -4.31
C ARG A 37 -8.22 -1.39 -3.63
N ASP A 38 -8.72 -2.35 -4.40
CA ASP A 38 -9.56 -3.42 -3.86
C ASP A 38 -8.69 -4.55 -3.30
N TRP A 39 -7.44 -4.65 -3.76
CA TRP A 39 -6.48 -5.65 -3.28
C TRP A 39 -5.53 -5.10 -2.22
N LEU A 40 -5.07 -3.85 -2.34
CA LEU A 40 -3.98 -3.31 -1.52
C LEU A 40 -4.37 -2.07 -0.70
N ARG A 41 -3.93 -2.04 0.55
CA ARG A 41 -4.02 -0.88 1.46
C ARG A 41 -2.65 -0.39 1.93
N VAL A 42 -2.51 0.93 2.04
CA VAL A 42 -1.32 1.60 2.61
C VAL A 42 -1.48 1.74 4.12
N VAL A 43 -0.63 1.08 4.90
CA VAL A 43 -0.66 1.05 6.37
C VAL A 43 0.62 1.66 6.94
N ALA A 44 0.52 2.44 8.01
CA ALA A 44 1.71 2.92 8.72
C ALA A 44 2.26 1.81 9.61
N LEU A 45 3.58 1.61 9.63
CA LEU A 45 4.18 0.71 10.61
C LEU A 45 4.10 1.33 12.01
N SER A 46 3.74 0.52 13.00
CA SER A 46 3.62 0.96 14.40
C SER A 46 5.00 1.19 15.04
N ASN A 47 6.01 0.42 14.64
CA ASN A 47 7.38 0.51 15.16
C ASN A 47 8.23 1.57 14.43
N ASP A 48 7.87 1.95 13.19
CA ASP A 48 8.60 2.94 12.40
C ASP A 48 7.68 4.08 11.94
N LYS A 49 7.85 5.23 12.60
CA LYS A 49 7.06 6.44 12.35
C LYS A 49 7.31 7.05 10.98
N THR A 50 8.30 6.63 10.21
CA THR A 50 8.61 7.17 8.88
C THR A 50 8.18 6.26 7.73
N THR A 51 7.89 5.00 8.01
CA THR A 51 7.64 3.98 6.98
C THR A 51 6.15 3.70 6.75
N TYR A 52 5.82 3.33 5.52
CA TYR A 52 4.54 2.75 5.12
C TYR A 52 4.74 1.37 4.51
N GLU A 53 3.72 0.54 4.62
CA GLU A 53 3.66 -0.79 4.06
C GLU A 53 2.41 -0.93 3.18
N LEU A 54 2.53 -1.71 2.10
CA LEU A 54 1.39 -2.15 1.30
C LEU A 54 0.96 -3.53 1.82
N ARG A 55 -0.29 -3.65 2.26
CA ARG A 55 -0.87 -4.92 2.72
C ARG A 55 -2.03 -5.33 1.85
N TYR A 56 -2.17 -6.63 1.61
CA TYR A 56 -3.39 -7.18 1.06
C TYR A 56 -4.55 -7.04 2.06
N PHE A 57 -5.77 -6.92 1.56
CA PHE A 57 -6.94 -7.20 2.39
C PHE A 57 -6.99 -8.70 2.70
N GLN A 58 -7.38 -9.03 3.94
CA GLN A 58 -7.73 -10.41 4.26
C GLN A 58 -9.13 -10.61 3.68
N ILE A 59 -9.20 -11.23 2.52
CA ILE A 59 -10.45 -11.76 2.00
C ILE A 59 -10.61 -13.08 2.75
N ASN A 60 -11.49 -13.13 3.74
CA ASN A 60 -11.94 -14.42 4.22
C ASN A 60 -12.64 -15.08 3.04
N ASN A 61 -12.17 -16.26 2.65
CA ASN A 61 -12.69 -17.05 1.54
C ASN A 61 -14.02 -17.73 1.91
N ASP A 62 -14.88 -17.04 2.66
CA ASP A 62 -16.11 -17.60 3.28
C ASP A 62 -17.38 -17.31 2.46
N ASP A 63 -17.26 -16.73 1.25
CA ASP A 63 -18.39 -16.42 0.36
C ASP A 63 -18.35 -17.25 -0.96
N ASP A 64 -17.50 -18.28 -1.06
CA ASP A 64 -17.36 -19.14 -2.27
C ASP A 64 -17.90 -20.58 -2.06
N ASP A 65 -18.75 -20.82 -1.05
CA ASP A 65 -19.38 -22.13 -0.79
C ASP A 65 -20.91 -22.16 -1.01
N ASP A 66 -21.50 -21.15 -1.68
CA ASP A 66 -22.95 -21.07 -1.97
C ASP A 66 -23.28 -20.94 -3.48
N GLU A 67 -22.57 -21.65 -4.36
CA GLU A 67 -22.99 -21.82 -5.78
C GLU A 67 -22.95 -23.28 -6.28
N ASN A 68 -23.24 -24.27 -5.42
CA ASN A 68 -23.57 -25.63 -5.88
C ASN A 68 -24.57 -26.34 -4.95
N GLU A 69 -25.87 -26.10 -5.14
CA GLU A 69 -26.92 -27.12 -4.92
C GLU A 69 -28.17 -26.73 -5.72
N ASP A 70 -28.79 -27.71 -6.38
CA ASP A 70 -29.86 -27.61 -7.40
C ASP A 70 -31.08 -26.73 -7.07
#